data_AF-A0A2N5YS80-F1
#
_entry.id   AF-A0A2N5YS80-F1
#
_cell.length_a   1.000
_cell.length_b   1.000
_cell.length_c   1.000
_cell.angle_alpha   90.00
_cell.angle_beta   90.00
_cell.angle_gamma   90.00
#
_symmetry.space_group_name_H-M   'P 1'
#
loop_
_entity.id
_entity.type
_entity.pdbx_description
1 polymer ?
#
loop_
_entity_poly.entity_id
_entity_poly.type
_entity_poly.pdbx_seq_one_letter_code
_entity_poly.pdbx_strand_id
1 'polypeptide(L)'
;MKNWGFKISQPRVLDLDNADLDMYNKLIEKVPSAHRCLMCGGCTATCSANEHTNFNFRNCHLMFRRGQFDGLADELDKCMLCGKCKLVCPRGVNTRAIIYNMRIVLSDMNYKKIES
;
A
#
# COMPACT_ATOMS: atom_id res chain seq x y z
N MET A 1 -2.91 -40.52 -20.15
CA MET A 1 -2.46 -40.14 -18.79
C MET A 1 -3.58 -40.47 -17.80
N LYS A 2 -3.31 -41.28 -16.78
CA LYS A 2 -4.29 -41.58 -15.72
C LYS A 2 -4.45 -40.33 -14.85
N ASN A 3 -5.67 -39.82 -14.75
CA ASN A 3 -6.00 -38.59 -14.02
C ASN A 3 -6.26 -38.95 -12.56
N TRP A 4 -5.26 -38.82 -11.68
CA TRP A 4 -5.29 -39.32 -10.30
C TRP A 4 -6.07 -38.42 -9.31
N GLY A 5 -6.89 -37.48 -9.80
CA GLY A 5 -7.72 -36.61 -8.95
C GLY A 5 -6.96 -35.53 -8.17
N PHE A 6 -5.61 -35.53 -8.21
CA PHE A 6 -4.80 -34.46 -7.64
C PHE A 6 -4.55 -33.35 -8.68
N LYS A 7 -5.00 -32.14 -8.38
CA LYS A 7 -4.64 -30.92 -9.12
C LYS A 7 -3.43 -30.29 -8.44
N ILE A 8 -2.38 -29.95 -9.20
CA ILE A 8 -1.25 -29.19 -8.66
C ILE A 8 -1.81 -27.89 -8.07
N SER A 9 -1.60 -27.69 -6.76
CA SER A 9 -2.05 -26.46 -6.09
C SER A 9 -1.29 -25.27 -6.67
N GLN A 10 -2.00 -24.19 -6.98
CA GLN A 10 -1.35 -22.93 -7.36
C GLN A 10 -0.51 -22.44 -6.17
N PRO A 11 0.80 -22.26 -6.35
CA PRO A 11 1.66 -21.79 -5.27
C PRO A 11 1.30 -20.33 -4.94
N ARG A 12 1.29 -19.97 -3.64
CA ARG A 12 1.11 -18.57 -3.18
C ARG A 12 2.40 -17.75 -3.32
N VAL A 13 3.11 -17.93 -4.43
CA VAL A 13 4.37 -17.25 -4.72
C VAL A 13 4.05 -15.91 -5.39
N LEU A 14 4.70 -14.85 -4.90
CA LEU A 14 4.67 -13.55 -5.54
C LEU A 14 5.86 -13.46 -6.48
N ASP A 15 5.60 -13.22 -7.76
CA ASP A 15 6.64 -12.93 -8.74
C ASP A 15 7.03 -11.45 -8.62
N LEU A 16 8.15 -11.19 -7.96
CA LEU A 16 8.66 -9.84 -7.75
C LEU A 16 9.45 -9.33 -8.95
N ASP A 17 9.93 -10.22 -9.82
CA ASP A 17 10.71 -9.85 -11.00
C ASP A 17 9.81 -9.20 -12.06
N ASN A 18 8.53 -9.60 -12.10
CA ASN A 18 7.50 -9.04 -12.98
C ASN A 18 6.65 -7.93 -12.35
N ALA A 19 7.00 -7.45 -11.14
CA ALA A 19 6.23 -6.40 -10.47
C ALA A 19 6.38 -5.04 -11.19
N ASP A 20 5.25 -4.41 -11.53
CA ASP A 20 5.25 -3.05 -12.11
C ASP A 20 5.57 -2.01 -11.01
N LEU A 21 6.70 -1.33 -11.17
CA LEU A 21 7.21 -0.31 -10.26
C LEU A 21 6.92 1.12 -10.72
N ASP A 22 6.36 1.33 -11.93
CA ASP A 22 6.13 2.65 -12.51
C ASP A 22 5.26 3.53 -11.60
N MET A 23 4.21 2.94 -11.03
CA MET A 23 3.32 3.65 -10.09
C MET A 23 4.03 4.05 -8.80
N TYR A 24 4.94 3.20 -8.30
CA TYR A 24 5.75 3.56 -7.16
C TYR A 24 6.70 4.71 -7.50
N ASN A 25 7.28 4.73 -8.70
CA ASN A 25 8.11 5.84 -9.16
C ASN A 25 7.32 7.15 -9.23
N LYS A 26 6.10 7.14 -9.78
CA LYS A 26 5.19 8.32 -9.77
C LYS A 26 4.90 8.81 -8.36
N LEU A 27 4.64 7.90 -7.42
CA LEU A 27 4.45 8.26 -6.02
C LEU A 27 5.71 8.92 -5.43
N ILE A 28 6.89 8.39 -5.74
CA ILE A 28 8.18 8.92 -5.28
C ILE A 28 8.42 10.33 -5.79
N GLU A 29 8.13 10.61 -7.05
CA GLU A 29 8.29 11.94 -7.63
C GLU A 29 7.48 12.98 -6.84
N LYS A 30 6.27 12.62 -6.41
CA LYS A 30 5.41 13.47 -5.57
C LYS A 30 5.83 13.49 -4.10
N VAL A 31 6.30 12.36 -3.58
CA VAL A 31 6.66 12.20 -2.16
C VAL A 31 8.02 11.50 -2.01
N PRO A 32 9.15 12.21 -2.24
CA PRO A 32 10.48 11.60 -2.24
C PRO A 32 10.85 10.93 -0.90
N SER A 33 10.25 11.42 0.19
CA SER A 33 10.45 10.83 1.53
C SER A 33 10.01 9.37 1.64
N ALA A 34 9.17 8.85 0.73
CA ALA A 34 8.67 7.48 0.79
C ALA A 34 9.76 6.43 0.53
N HIS A 35 10.82 6.77 -0.22
CA HIS A 35 12.01 5.93 -0.38
C HIS A 35 12.72 5.63 0.94
N ARG A 36 12.63 6.55 1.92
CA ARG A 36 13.29 6.40 3.23
C ARG A 36 12.55 5.44 4.17
N CYS A 37 11.38 4.93 3.78
CA CYS A 37 10.62 4.01 4.60
C CYS A 37 11.33 2.65 4.71
N LEU A 38 11.65 2.28 5.95
CA LEU A 38 12.31 1.03 6.34
C LEU A 38 11.35 -0.03 6.88
N MET A 39 10.04 0.16 6.69
CA MET A 39 8.99 -0.80 7.04
C MET A 39 8.96 -1.24 8.53
N CYS A 40 9.32 -0.36 9.48
CA CYS A 40 9.31 -0.69 10.92
C CYS A 40 7.92 -0.84 11.55
N GLY A 41 6.88 -0.24 10.96
CA GLY A 41 5.50 -0.36 11.47
C GLY A 41 5.10 0.61 12.57
N GLY A 42 5.96 1.52 13.03
CA GLY A 42 5.58 2.52 14.07
C GLY A 42 4.37 3.39 13.68
N CYS A 43 4.24 3.70 12.40
CA CYS A 43 3.07 4.38 11.84
C CYS A 43 1.76 3.59 11.97
N THR A 44 1.81 2.25 11.79
CA THR A 44 0.65 1.37 11.98
C THR A 44 0.30 1.28 13.46
N ALA A 45 1.30 1.10 14.34
CA ALA A 45 1.10 0.95 15.78
C ALA A 45 0.41 2.18 16.43
N THR A 46 0.67 3.39 15.91
CA THR A 46 0.04 4.62 16.42
C THR A 46 -1.31 4.95 15.75
N CYS A 47 -1.70 4.22 14.71
CA CYS A 47 -2.85 4.59 13.88
C CYS A 47 -4.17 4.27 14.61
N SER A 48 -5.00 5.28 14.84
CA SER A 48 -6.33 5.07 15.44
C SER A 48 -7.29 4.30 14.54
N ALA A 49 -7.12 4.38 13.21
CA ALA A 49 -7.95 3.61 12.28
C ALA A 49 -7.70 2.10 12.41
N ASN A 50 -6.51 1.66 12.86
CA ASN A 50 -6.18 0.25 13.04
C ASN A 50 -6.91 -0.41 14.23
N GLU A 51 -7.48 0.38 15.15
CA GLU A 51 -8.24 -0.16 16.29
C GLU A 51 -9.68 -0.50 15.91
N HIS A 52 -10.26 0.26 14.99
CA HIS A 52 -11.65 0.10 14.55
C HIS A 52 -11.79 -0.57 13.17
N THR A 53 -10.66 -0.78 12.48
CA THR A 53 -10.60 -1.40 11.14
C THR A 53 -9.31 -2.20 11.00
N ASN A 54 -9.18 -2.99 9.92
CA ASN A 54 -7.94 -3.68 9.58
C ASN A 54 -6.89 -2.79 8.88
N PHE A 55 -7.02 -1.46 8.97
CA PHE A 55 -6.14 -0.54 8.25
C PHE A 55 -4.69 -0.64 8.73
N ASN A 56 -3.80 -1.00 7.81
CA ASN A 56 -2.38 -1.12 8.09
C ASN A 56 -1.56 -0.33 7.06
N PHE A 57 -1.08 0.86 7.45
CA PHE A 57 -0.27 1.72 6.59
C PHE A 57 0.96 0.98 6.03
N ARG A 58 1.69 0.25 6.88
CA ARG A 58 2.88 -0.50 6.46
C ARG A 58 2.53 -1.51 5.37
N ASN A 59 1.41 -2.23 5.52
CA ASN A 59 0.96 -3.19 4.53
C ASN A 59 0.56 -2.51 3.22
N CYS A 60 -0.24 -1.43 3.30
CA CYS A 60 -0.65 -0.66 2.12
C CYS A 60 0.57 -0.14 1.33
N HIS A 61 1.57 0.39 2.02
CA HIS A 61 2.80 0.87 1.37
C HIS A 61 3.63 -0.26 0.77
N LEU A 62 3.67 -1.43 1.41
CA LEU A 62 4.35 -2.60 0.86
C LEU A 62 3.65 -3.12 -0.40
N MET A 63 2.32 -3.24 -0.37
CA MET A 63 1.50 -3.67 -1.50
C MET A 63 1.69 -2.74 -2.69
N PHE A 64 1.60 -1.43 -2.46
CA PHE A 64 1.81 -0.43 -3.51
C PHE A 64 3.22 -0.50 -4.10
N ARG A 65 4.25 -0.66 -3.26
CA ARG A 65 5.65 -0.79 -3.71
C ARG A 65 5.87 -2.04 -4.58
N ARG A 66 5.05 -3.07 -4.42
CA ARG A 66 5.13 -4.34 -5.16
C ARG A 66 4.16 -4.42 -6.35
N GLY A 67 3.50 -3.33 -6.71
CA GLY A 67 2.49 -3.34 -7.78
C GLY A 67 1.21 -4.12 -7.43
N GLN A 68 0.95 -4.37 -6.15
CA GLN A 68 -0.19 -5.15 -5.68
C GLN A 68 -1.35 -4.22 -5.33
N PHE A 69 -2.19 -3.91 -6.32
CA PHE A 69 -3.25 -2.90 -6.16
C PHE A 69 -4.64 -3.50 -5.87
N ASP A 70 -4.80 -4.82 -5.96
CA ASP A 70 -6.08 -5.47 -5.70
C ASP A 70 -6.56 -5.22 -4.26
N GLY A 71 -7.78 -4.69 -4.12
CA GLY A 71 -8.37 -4.25 -2.86
C GLY A 71 -7.67 -3.07 -2.16
N LEU A 72 -6.58 -2.53 -2.72
CA LEU A 72 -5.77 -1.51 -2.04
C LEU A 72 -6.51 -0.17 -1.92
N ALA A 73 -7.32 0.21 -2.90
CA ALA A 73 -8.09 1.46 -2.86
C ALA A 73 -9.03 1.50 -1.64
N ASP A 74 -9.75 0.41 -1.38
CA ASP A 74 -10.66 0.31 -0.23
C ASP A 74 -9.93 0.29 1.11
N GLU A 75 -8.74 -0.34 1.17
CA GLU A 75 -7.88 -0.25 2.36
C GLU A 75 -7.40 1.18 2.59
N LEU A 76 -6.97 1.89 1.54
CA LEU A 76 -6.49 3.26 1.65
C LEU A 76 -7.61 4.19 2.14
N ASP A 77 -8.86 4.00 1.74
CA ASP A 77 -10.02 4.83 2.12
C ASP A 77 -10.31 4.86 3.63
N LYS A 78 -9.91 3.81 4.35
CA LYS A 78 -10.03 3.75 5.83
C LYS A 78 -9.16 4.80 6.53
N CYS A 79 -8.15 5.35 5.85
CA CYS A 79 -7.32 6.40 6.41
C CYS A 79 -8.07 7.74 6.50
N MET A 80 -8.20 8.27 7.72
CA MET A 80 -8.80 9.60 7.96
C MET A 80 -7.85 10.78 7.70
N LEU A 81 -6.66 10.54 7.15
CA LEU A 81 -5.61 11.55 6.90
C LEU A 81 -5.27 12.43 8.13
N CYS A 82 -5.41 11.91 9.35
CA CYS A 82 -5.17 12.67 10.59
C CYS A 82 -3.68 13.07 10.81
N GLY A 83 -2.74 12.37 10.18
CA GLY A 83 -1.31 12.70 10.21
C GLY A 83 -0.52 12.22 11.43
N LYS A 84 -1.14 11.56 12.41
CA LYS A 84 -0.45 11.03 13.61
C LYS A 84 0.76 10.13 13.27
N CYS A 85 0.62 9.32 12.23
CA CYS A 85 1.68 8.43 11.73
C CYS A 85 2.98 9.17 11.29
N LYS A 86 2.91 10.45 10.92
CA LYS A 86 4.08 11.26 10.55
C LYS A 86 4.92 11.60 11.79
N LEU A 87 4.26 11.86 12.92
CA LEU A 87 4.90 12.33 14.16
C LEU A 87 5.81 11.27 14.78
N VAL A 88 5.47 9.99 14.60
CA VAL A 88 6.21 8.86 15.19
C VAL A 88 7.27 8.28 14.24
N CYS A 89 7.37 8.77 13.01
CA CYS A 89 8.24 8.14 12.01
C CYS A 89 9.72 8.46 12.28
N PRO A 90 10.58 7.46 12.57
CA PRO A 90 11.99 7.70 12.88
C PRO A 90 12.82 8.18 11.67
N ARG A 91 12.26 8.08 10.47
CA ARG A 91 12.89 8.49 9.20
C ARG A 91 12.31 9.78 8.62
N GLY A 92 11.38 10.42 9.32
CA GLY A 92 10.71 11.63 8.84
C GLY A 92 9.98 11.40 7.51
N VAL A 93 9.37 10.23 7.32
CA VAL A 93 8.59 9.92 6.12
C VAL A 93 7.26 10.67 6.19
N ASN A 94 6.87 11.35 5.11
CA ASN A 94 5.59 12.04 5.03
C ASN A 94 4.45 11.05 4.73
N THR A 95 4.13 10.20 5.70
CA THR A 95 3.15 9.10 5.58
C THR A 95 1.75 9.58 5.18
N ARG A 96 1.31 10.76 5.64
CA ARG A 96 0.03 11.36 5.22
C ARG A 96 0.02 11.66 3.72
N ALA A 97 1.08 12.29 3.22
CA ALA A 97 1.21 12.58 1.79
C ALA A 97 1.31 11.29 0.95
N ILE A 98 1.94 10.24 1.49
CA ILE A 98 1.98 8.93 0.83
C ILE A 98 0.57 8.39 0.59
N ILE A 99 -0.28 8.30 1.63
CA ILE A 99 -1.66 7.80 1.45
C ILE A 99 -2.43 8.64 0.45
N TYR A 100 -2.35 9.97 0.57
CA TYR A 100 -3.05 10.88 -0.32
C TYR A 100 -2.64 10.68 -1.80
N ASN A 101 -1.34 10.61 -2.08
CA ASN A 101 -0.86 10.42 -3.45
C ASN A 101 -1.09 8.99 -3.96
N MET A 102 -1.07 7.97 -3.10
CA MET A 102 -1.46 6.61 -3.50
C MET A 102 -2.92 6.57 -3.99
N ARG A 103 -3.84 7.27 -3.31
CA ARG A 103 -5.24 7.38 -3.76
C ARG A 103 -5.35 8.05 -5.13
N ILE A 104 -4.62 9.14 -5.37
CA ILE A 104 -4.61 9.82 -6.67
C ILE A 104 -4.11 8.88 -7.77
N VAL A 105 -2.95 8.24 -7.57
CA VAL A 105 -2.38 7.32 -8.56
C VAL A 105 -3.34 6.17 -8.89
N LEU A 106 -4.02 5.60 -7.88
CA LEU A 106 -5.02 4.55 -8.11
C LEU A 106 -6.29 5.05 -8.81
N SER A 107 -6.69 6.30 -8.54
CA SER A 107 -7.82 6.94 -9.21
C SER A 107 -7.54 7.13 -10.70
N ASP A 108 -6.32 7.55 -11.07
CA ASP A 108 -5.88 7.70 -12.46
C ASP A 108 -5.90 6.36 -13.21
N MET A 109 -5.75 5.25 -12.49
CA MET A 109 -5.83 3.88 -13.03
C MET A 109 -7.26 3.30 -13.05
N ASN A 110 -8.28 4.07 -12.71
CA ASN A 110 -9.67 3.62 -12.56
C ASN A 110 -9.89 2.49 -11.53
N TYR A 111 -8.99 2.31 -10.54
CA TYR A 111 -9.24 1.36 -9.44
C TYR A 111 -10.38 1.83 -8.52
N LYS A 112 -10.59 3.15 -8.42
CA LYS A 112 -11.77 3.79 -7.81
C LYS A 112 -11.75 5.28 -8.16
N LYS A 113 -12.85 5.85 -8.67
CA LYS A 113 -12.94 7.31 -8.87
C LYS A 113 -13.04 7.98 -7.50
N ILE A 114 -12.13 8.91 -7.21
CA ILE A 114 -12.30 9.83 -6.07
C ILE A 114 -13.41 10.80 -6.46
N GLU A 115 -14.62 10.62 -5.92
CA GLU A 115 -15.64 11.66 -5.98
C GLU A 115 -15.18 12.80 -5.08
N SER A 116 -14.92 13.96 -5.70
CA SER A 116 -14.52 15.21 -5.04
C SER A 116 -15.69 15.87 -4.33
#